data_AF-A0A5K3F6S7-F1
#
_entry.id   AF-A0A5K3F6S7-F1
#
_cell.length_a   1.000
_cell.length_b   1.000
_cell.length_c   1.000
_cell.angle_alpha   90.00
_cell.angle_beta   90.00
_cell.angle_gamma   90.00
#
_symmetry.space_group_name_H-M   'P 1'
#
loop_
_entity.id
_entity.type
_entity.pdbx_description
1 polymer ?
#
loop_
_entity_poly.entity_id
_entity_poly.type
_entity_poly.pdbx_seq_one_letter_code
_entity_poly.pdbx_strand_id
1 'polypeptide(L)'
;MQLNEFLFFLTGGVGLENNIPNPAPQWLLSTSWDELCRLSQMAPFDGLKEHVIENTEEWKKFYDAKSPHLTPLPAPWDTQLDQFRTLVVLRCIRPDKVVPAVTNYVREKLGKKFVEPPPFDLAKSYEDSGCMAPLIFVLSPGADPTMALLKFAQDKGFGGARFQSISLGQGQGPIAAKMIERAQAEGSWVLLQNCHLAVSWMTNMEKICESFTVDNTAPTFRLWLTSYPSPSVGSCSSTSTWISPLETRLASDWFVHLVLKTQLQ
;
A
#
# COMPACT_ATOMS: atom_id res chain seq x y z
N MET A 1 -23.92 5.31 -3.39
CA MET A 1 -23.12 5.85 -2.29
C MET A 1 -23.48 7.31 -2.09
N GLN A 2 -24.21 7.62 -1.02
CA GLN A 2 -24.47 9.00 -0.61
C GLN A 2 -23.36 9.47 0.35
N LEU A 3 -23.08 10.78 0.40
CA LEU A 3 -21.97 11.33 1.19
C LEU A 3 -22.13 11.08 2.70
N ASN A 4 -23.35 11.19 3.22
CA ASN A 4 -23.70 10.90 4.60
C ASN A 4 -23.43 9.42 4.98
N GLU A 5 -23.79 8.46 4.11
CA GLU A 5 -23.51 7.03 4.30
C GLU A 5 -21.99 6.78 4.36
N PHE A 6 -21.24 7.44 3.48
CA PHE A 6 -19.77 7.31 3.46
C PHE A 6 -19.12 7.93 4.70
N LEU A 7 -19.57 9.11 5.12
CA LEU A 7 -19.08 9.73 6.35
C LEU A 7 -19.43 8.88 7.58
N PHE A 8 -20.62 8.29 7.62
CA PHE A 8 -21.01 7.36 8.68
C PHE A 8 -20.10 6.12 8.67
N PHE A 9 -19.84 5.53 7.50
CA PHE A 9 -18.94 4.38 7.38
C PHE A 9 -17.54 4.67 7.97
N LEU A 10 -17.01 5.88 7.77
CA LEU A 10 -15.70 6.28 8.27
C LEU A 10 -15.68 6.61 9.78
N THR A 11 -16.78 7.14 10.32
CA THR A 11 -16.79 7.76 11.67
C THR A 11 -17.69 7.06 12.69
N GLY A 12 -18.63 6.22 12.24
CA GLY A 12 -19.73 5.69 13.07
C GLY A 12 -20.79 6.73 13.42
N GLY A 13 -20.70 7.92 12.84
CA GLY A 13 -21.51 9.08 13.18
C GLY A 13 -21.19 9.65 14.56
N VAL A 14 -21.59 10.90 14.79
CA VAL A 14 -21.57 11.54 16.10
C VAL A 14 -23.01 11.51 16.62
N GLY A 15 -23.25 10.96 17.81
CA GLY A 15 -24.59 11.00 18.40
C GLY A 15 -24.58 11.10 19.91
N LEU A 16 -25.71 11.54 20.42
CA LEU A 16 -26.05 11.65 21.84
C LEU A 16 -26.17 10.25 22.48
N GLU A 17 -26.30 10.20 23.81
CA GLU A 17 -26.50 8.95 24.55
C GLU A 17 -27.64 8.11 23.95
N ASN A 18 -27.34 6.83 23.71
CA ASN A 18 -28.30 5.85 23.27
C ASN A 18 -29.09 5.31 24.47
N ASN A 19 -30.39 5.58 24.51
CA ASN A 19 -31.26 5.13 25.60
C ASN A 19 -31.87 3.74 25.34
N ILE A 20 -31.55 3.09 24.23
CA ILE A 20 -32.07 1.77 23.88
C ILE A 20 -31.09 0.70 24.37
N PRO A 21 -31.49 -0.19 25.30
CA PRO A 21 -30.62 -1.25 25.79
C PRO A 21 -30.14 -2.16 24.67
N ASN A 22 -28.87 -2.58 24.74
CA ASN A 22 -28.31 -3.55 23.82
C ASN A 22 -29.06 -4.90 24.00
N PRO A 23 -29.67 -5.47 22.95
CA PRO A 23 -30.40 -6.74 23.05
C PRO A 23 -29.47 -7.94 23.25
N ALA A 24 -28.17 -7.77 22.98
CA ALA A 24 -27.19 -8.85 22.97
C ALA A 24 -25.83 -8.47 23.55
N PRO A 25 -25.76 -8.01 24.82
CA PRO A 25 -24.52 -7.53 25.44
C PRO A 25 -23.43 -8.61 25.56
N GLN A 26 -23.80 -9.89 25.44
CA GLN A 26 -22.90 -11.03 25.50
C GLN A 26 -22.03 -11.21 24.25
N TRP A 27 -22.40 -10.60 23.11
CA TRP A 27 -21.62 -10.71 21.87
C TRP A 27 -21.55 -9.43 21.05
N LEU A 28 -22.52 -8.51 21.17
CA LEU A 28 -22.52 -7.22 20.51
C LEU A 28 -21.94 -6.15 21.44
N LEU A 29 -20.88 -5.46 21.01
CA LEU A 29 -20.31 -4.36 21.78
C LEU A 29 -21.32 -3.22 21.93
N SER A 30 -21.31 -2.53 23.07
CA SER A 30 -22.18 -1.36 23.29
C SER A 30 -21.96 -0.27 22.24
N THR A 31 -20.70 0.00 21.88
CA THR A 31 -20.34 0.95 20.83
C THR A 31 -20.92 0.56 19.47
N SER A 32 -20.85 -0.73 19.11
CA SER A 32 -21.46 -1.28 17.88
C SER A 32 -22.97 -1.14 17.89
N TRP A 33 -23.62 -1.38 19.03
CA TRP A 33 -25.05 -1.21 19.19
C TRP A 33 -25.47 0.26 19.04
N ASP A 34 -24.74 1.19 19.66
CA ASP A 34 -25.00 2.62 19.54
C ASP A 34 -24.88 3.10 18.09
N GLU A 35 -23.89 2.59 17.35
CA GLU A 35 -23.75 2.82 15.92
C GLU A 35 -24.94 2.26 15.13
N LEU A 36 -25.41 1.04 15.41
CA LEU A 36 -26.60 0.48 14.75
C LEU A 36 -27.85 1.32 15.03
N CYS A 37 -28.03 1.80 16.26
CA CYS A 37 -29.14 2.69 16.61
C CYS A 37 -29.09 4.01 15.84
N ARG A 38 -27.90 4.61 15.67
CA ARG A 38 -27.72 5.81 14.85
C ARG A 38 -27.94 5.53 13.36
N LEU A 39 -27.37 4.44 12.87
CA LEU A 39 -27.53 4.01 11.48
C LEU A 39 -29.02 3.84 11.14
N SER A 40 -29.78 3.25 12.06
CA SER A 40 -31.22 3.03 11.91
C SER A 40 -32.07 4.31 11.83
N GLN A 41 -31.50 5.49 12.09
CA GLN A 41 -32.16 6.79 11.91
C GLN A 41 -31.88 7.42 10.53
N MET A 42 -31.08 6.75 9.69
CA MET A 42 -30.72 7.21 8.36
C MET A 42 -31.42 6.36 7.31
N ALA A 43 -32.02 7.00 6.31
CA ALA A 43 -32.53 6.26 5.15
C ALA A 43 -31.37 5.64 4.34
N PRO A 44 -31.52 4.41 3.82
CA PRO A 44 -32.71 3.53 3.88
C PRO A 44 -32.66 2.49 5.03
N PHE A 45 -31.91 2.75 6.10
CA PHE A 45 -31.72 1.81 7.21
C PHE A 45 -32.81 1.91 8.28
N ASP A 46 -33.90 2.63 8.00
CA ASP A 46 -35.05 2.77 8.89
C ASP A 46 -35.56 1.39 9.32
N GLY A 47 -35.72 1.17 10.63
CA GLY A 47 -36.14 -0.11 11.18
C GLY A 47 -35.02 -1.13 11.44
N LEU A 48 -33.75 -0.84 11.11
CA LEU A 48 -32.64 -1.78 11.30
C LEU A 48 -32.46 -2.16 12.78
N LYS A 49 -32.54 -1.20 13.71
CA LYS A 49 -32.36 -1.51 15.14
C LYS A 49 -33.50 -2.38 15.68
N GLU A 50 -34.75 -2.09 15.28
CA GLU A 50 -35.90 -2.90 15.64
C GLU A 50 -35.71 -4.34 15.15
N HIS A 51 -35.27 -4.49 13.90
CA HIS A 51 -35.02 -5.79 13.31
C HIS A 51 -33.90 -6.58 14.01
N VAL A 52 -32.85 -5.90 14.48
CA VAL A 52 -31.76 -6.53 15.26
C VAL A 52 -32.25 -7.01 16.61
N ILE A 53 -33.11 -6.24 17.29
CA ILE A 53 -33.73 -6.64 18.56
C ILE A 53 -34.58 -7.90 18.37
N GLU A 54 -35.46 -7.89 17.36
CA GLU A 54 -36.40 -8.99 17.12
C GLU A 54 -35.73 -10.28 16.62
N ASN A 55 -34.62 -10.18 15.88
CA ASN A 55 -33.97 -11.32 15.21
C ASN A 55 -32.54 -11.54 15.71
N THR A 56 -32.33 -11.38 17.02
CA THR A 56 -30.99 -11.39 17.64
C THR A 56 -30.19 -12.65 17.31
N GLU A 57 -30.83 -13.82 17.23
CA GLU A 57 -30.16 -15.10 16.91
C GLU A 57 -29.68 -15.16 15.45
N GLU A 58 -30.42 -14.61 14.50
CA GLU A 58 -30.04 -14.50 13.09
C GLU A 58 -28.83 -13.58 12.91
N TRP A 59 -28.84 -12.44 13.59
CA TRP A 59 -27.70 -11.51 13.60
C TRP A 59 -26.48 -12.12 14.30
N LYS A 60 -26.69 -12.94 15.33
CA LYS A 60 -25.62 -13.71 15.97
C LYS A 60 -24.97 -14.70 14.99
N LYS A 61 -25.75 -15.40 14.15
CA LYS A 61 -25.19 -16.28 13.10
C LYS A 61 -24.32 -15.50 12.11
N PHE A 62 -24.75 -14.30 11.72
CA PHE A 62 -23.93 -13.40 10.89
C PHE A 62 -22.67 -12.94 11.62
N TYR A 63 -22.79 -12.54 12.89
CA TYR A 63 -21.67 -12.12 13.74
C TYR A 63 -20.63 -13.24 13.92
N ASP A 64 -21.07 -14.47 14.18
CA ASP A 64 -20.19 -15.63 14.42
C ASP A 64 -19.59 -16.20 13.12
N ALA A 65 -20.03 -15.74 11.95
CA ALA A 65 -19.48 -16.19 10.67
C ALA A 65 -17.98 -15.89 10.55
N LYS A 66 -17.19 -16.83 10.01
CA LYS A 66 -15.75 -16.65 9.78
C LYS A 66 -15.46 -15.56 8.74
N SER A 67 -16.34 -15.46 7.74
CA SER A 67 -16.26 -14.54 6.60
C SER A 67 -17.58 -13.80 6.41
N PRO A 68 -17.97 -12.90 7.34
CA PRO A 68 -19.28 -12.23 7.29
C PRO A 68 -19.44 -11.33 6.06
N HIS A 69 -18.33 -10.88 5.47
CA HIS A 69 -18.31 -10.10 4.23
C HIS A 69 -18.66 -10.91 2.97
N LEU A 70 -18.85 -12.24 3.10
CA LEU A 70 -19.36 -13.13 2.06
C LEU A 70 -20.73 -13.72 2.44
N THR A 71 -21.22 -13.43 3.65
CA THR A 71 -22.50 -13.92 4.15
C THR A 71 -23.56 -12.85 3.87
N PRO A 72 -24.74 -13.20 3.34
CA PRO A 72 -25.84 -12.25 3.24
C PRO A 72 -26.26 -11.76 4.64
N LEU A 73 -26.74 -10.52 4.72
CA LEU A 73 -27.37 -10.03 5.94
C LEU A 73 -28.65 -10.83 6.23
N PRO A 74 -29.15 -10.85 7.47
CA PRO A 74 -30.48 -11.37 7.74
C PRO A 74 -31.54 -10.67 6.88
N ALA A 75 -32.43 -11.45 6.25
CA ALA A 75 -33.54 -10.92 5.47
C ALA A 75 -34.38 -9.95 6.34
N PRO A 76 -34.89 -8.84 5.78
CA PRO A 76 -34.88 -8.48 4.36
C PRO A 76 -33.67 -7.64 3.91
N TRP A 77 -32.68 -7.42 4.77
CA TRP A 77 -31.56 -6.50 4.51
C TRP A 77 -30.58 -6.99 3.45
N ASP A 78 -30.60 -8.29 3.14
CA ASP A 78 -29.86 -8.90 2.03
C ASP A 78 -30.31 -8.40 0.66
N THR A 79 -31.58 -8.03 0.52
CA THR A 79 -32.19 -7.61 -0.76
C THR A 79 -32.50 -6.12 -0.81
N GLN A 80 -32.70 -5.46 0.34
CA GLN A 80 -33.03 -4.04 0.40
C GLN A 80 -31.81 -3.12 0.29
N LEU A 81 -30.62 -3.62 0.62
CA LEU A 81 -29.40 -2.82 0.64
C LEU A 81 -28.53 -3.13 -0.58
N ASP A 82 -27.94 -2.06 -1.15
CA ASP A 82 -26.85 -2.25 -2.09
C ASP A 82 -25.57 -2.67 -1.36
N GLN A 83 -24.58 -3.13 -2.14
CA GLN A 83 -23.32 -3.63 -1.59
C GLN A 83 -22.62 -2.63 -0.67
N PHE A 84 -22.68 -1.33 -0.94
CA PHE A 84 -22.03 -0.34 -0.08
C PHE A 84 -22.77 -0.20 1.25
N ARG A 85 -24.10 -0.15 1.21
CA ARG A 85 -24.94 -0.10 2.43
C ARG A 85 -24.79 -1.37 3.27
N THR A 86 -24.64 -2.54 2.64
CA THR A 86 -24.26 -3.78 3.33
C THR A 86 -22.91 -3.65 4.06
N LEU A 87 -21.92 -2.97 3.46
CA LEU A 87 -20.64 -2.69 4.14
C LEU A 87 -20.82 -1.79 5.37
N VAL A 88 -21.73 -0.82 5.33
CA VAL A 88 -22.02 0.06 6.47
C VAL A 88 -22.54 -0.77 7.65
N VAL A 89 -23.51 -1.65 7.42
CA VAL A 89 -24.05 -2.55 8.45
C VAL A 89 -22.96 -3.51 8.96
N LEU A 90 -22.18 -4.12 8.06
CA LEU A 90 -21.08 -5.00 8.43
C LEU A 90 -20.05 -4.28 9.31
N ARG A 91 -19.73 -3.02 9.03
CA ARG A 91 -18.75 -2.25 9.80
C ARG A 91 -19.20 -2.04 11.25
N CYS A 92 -20.50 -1.85 11.49
CA CYS A 92 -21.04 -1.73 12.84
C CYS A 92 -20.92 -3.06 13.62
N ILE A 93 -21.18 -4.20 12.98
CA ILE A 93 -21.27 -5.51 13.65
C ILE A 93 -19.91 -6.23 13.73
N ARG A 94 -19.10 -6.15 12.67
CA ARG A 94 -17.82 -6.84 12.48
C ARG A 94 -16.75 -5.89 11.95
N PRO A 95 -16.32 -4.89 12.75
CA PRO A 95 -15.30 -3.92 12.33
C PRO A 95 -13.97 -4.59 11.92
N ASP A 96 -13.64 -5.75 12.49
CA ASP A 96 -12.46 -6.55 12.16
C ASP A 96 -12.45 -7.08 10.71
N LYS A 97 -13.62 -7.13 10.05
CA LYS A 97 -13.78 -7.65 8.69
C LYS A 97 -13.99 -6.55 7.65
N VAL A 98 -13.87 -5.28 8.01
CA VAL A 98 -14.05 -4.16 7.09
C VAL A 98 -13.02 -4.17 5.96
N VAL A 99 -11.75 -4.44 6.25
CA VAL A 99 -10.66 -4.46 5.24
C VAL A 99 -10.94 -5.48 4.11
N PRO A 100 -11.18 -6.77 4.38
CA PRO A 100 -11.51 -7.71 3.32
C PRO A 100 -12.84 -7.38 2.62
N ALA A 101 -13.82 -6.82 3.34
CA ALA A 101 -15.10 -6.43 2.76
C ALA A 101 -14.96 -5.28 1.74
N VAL A 102 -14.25 -4.22 2.11
CA VAL A 102 -13.92 -3.10 1.21
C VAL A 102 -13.07 -3.59 0.03
N THR A 103 -12.12 -4.49 0.27
CA THR A 103 -11.32 -5.10 -0.81
C THR A 103 -12.22 -5.82 -1.81
N ASN A 104 -13.21 -6.59 -1.35
CA ASN A 104 -14.17 -7.25 -2.25
C ASN A 104 -15.03 -6.24 -3.01
N TYR A 105 -15.52 -5.20 -2.33
CA TYR A 105 -16.29 -4.14 -2.97
C TYR A 105 -15.50 -3.42 -4.08
N VAL A 106 -14.24 -3.04 -3.82
CA VAL A 106 -13.36 -2.44 -4.84
C VAL A 106 -13.10 -3.42 -5.99
N ARG A 107 -12.88 -4.71 -5.68
CA ARG A 107 -12.70 -5.76 -6.69
C ARG A 107 -13.91 -5.86 -7.62
N GLU A 108 -15.12 -5.81 -7.07
CA GLU A 108 -16.35 -5.95 -7.85
C GLU A 108 -16.70 -4.69 -8.64
N LYS A 109 -16.48 -3.50 -8.06
CA LYS A 109 -16.81 -2.22 -8.71
C LYS A 109 -15.78 -1.75 -9.72
N LEU A 110 -14.49 -1.88 -9.41
CA LEU A 110 -13.39 -1.36 -10.22
C LEU A 110 -12.61 -2.47 -10.95
N GLY A 111 -12.71 -3.70 -10.46
CA GLY A 111 -12.03 -4.86 -11.04
C GLY A 111 -10.80 -5.29 -10.23
N LYS A 112 -10.34 -6.52 -10.51
CA LYS A 112 -9.24 -7.18 -9.82
C LYS A 112 -7.95 -6.36 -9.79
N LYS A 113 -7.61 -5.64 -10.86
CA LYS A 113 -6.39 -4.82 -10.97
C LYS A 113 -6.26 -3.70 -9.92
N PHE A 114 -7.35 -3.32 -9.25
CA PHE A 114 -7.33 -2.29 -8.20
C PHE A 114 -7.12 -2.85 -6.79
N VAL A 115 -7.14 -4.18 -6.65
CA VAL A 115 -6.95 -4.87 -5.36
C VAL A 115 -5.84 -5.91 -5.40
N GLU A 116 -5.48 -6.37 -6.60
CA GLU A 116 -4.37 -7.26 -6.84
C GLU A 116 -3.17 -6.44 -7.30
N PRO A 117 -2.00 -6.61 -6.66
CA PRO A 117 -0.78 -5.95 -7.10
C PRO A 117 -0.39 -6.44 -8.52
N PRO A 118 0.05 -5.56 -9.43
CA PRO A 118 0.62 -5.99 -10.70
C PRO A 118 1.88 -6.84 -10.48
N PRO A 119 2.23 -7.75 -11.41
CA PRO A 119 3.48 -8.50 -11.35
C PRO A 119 4.68 -7.55 -11.49
N PHE A 120 5.77 -7.86 -10.78
CA PHE A 120 7.03 -7.12 -10.86
C PHE A 120 7.64 -7.35 -12.24
N ASP A 121 7.94 -6.26 -12.92
CA ASP A 121 8.50 -6.27 -14.26
C ASP A 121 9.68 -5.32 -14.30
N LEU A 122 10.87 -5.90 -14.14
CA LEU A 122 12.13 -5.16 -14.20
C LEU A 122 12.35 -4.53 -15.58
N ALA A 123 11.91 -5.20 -16.64
CA ALA A 123 12.08 -4.70 -18.00
C ALA A 123 11.24 -3.44 -18.23
N LYS A 124 9.97 -3.45 -17.84
CA LYS A 124 9.12 -2.26 -17.91
C LYS A 124 9.62 -1.13 -17.03
N SER A 125 10.03 -1.44 -15.79
CA SER A 125 10.58 -0.43 -14.87
C SER A 125 11.83 0.25 -15.46
N TYR A 126 12.65 -0.49 -16.21
CA TYR A 126 13.81 0.05 -16.93
C TYR A 126 13.41 0.88 -18.16
N GLU A 127 12.40 0.45 -18.92
CA GLU A 127 11.89 1.15 -20.11
C GLU A 127 11.23 2.49 -19.75
N ASP A 128 10.52 2.53 -18.62
CA ASP A 128 9.89 3.74 -18.09
C ASP A 128 10.91 4.68 -17.39
N SER A 129 12.18 4.25 -17.25
CA SER A 129 13.23 5.04 -16.59
C SER A 129 14.17 5.75 -17.56
N GLY A 130 14.59 6.95 -17.16
CA GLY A 130 15.66 7.71 -17.82
C GLY A 130 17.04 7.47 -17.20
N CYS A 131 18.09 7.97 -17.85
CA CYS A 131 19.45 7.97 -17.29
C CYS A 131 19.62 8.90 -16.09
N MET A 132 18.78 9.93 -15.97
CA MET A 132 18.79 10.89 -14.86
C MET A 132 17.86 10.51 -13.70
N ALA A 133 17.07 9.44 -13.86
CA ALA A 133 16.10 8.98 -12.86
C ALA A 133 16.60 7.68 -12.23
N PRO A 134 17.14 7.72 -11.00
CA PRO A 134 17.54 6.52 -10.29
C PRO A 134 16.34 5.60 -10.01
N LEU A 135 16.60 4.30 -9.99
CA LEU A 135 15.61 3.26 -9.72
C LEU A 135 15.88 2.64 -8.34
N ILE A 136 14.89 2.65 -7.45
CA ILE A 136 15.06 2.13 -6.09
C ILE A 136 14.17 0.93 -5.80
N PHE A 137 14.78 -0.16 -5.33
CA PHE A 137 14.12 -1.32 -4.75
C PHE A 137 13.85 -1.14 -3.26
N VAL A 138 12.57 -1.07 -2.88
CA VAL A 138 12.16 -1.06 -1.46
C VAL A 138 12.00 -2.47 -0.96
N LEU A 139 13.01 -2.98 -0.26
CA LEU A 139 13.13 -4.37 0.15
C LEU A 139 12.12 -4.75 1.24
N SER A 140 11.67 -6.00 1.15
CA SER A 140 10.95 -6.70 2.22
C SER A 140 11.83 -7.80 2.80
N PRO A 141 11.65 -8.18 4.08
CA PRO A 141 12.47 -9.21 4.68
C PRO A 141 12.48 -10.50 3.84
N GLY A 142 13.68 -10.98 3.47
CA GLY A 142 13.85 -12.19 2.66
C GLY A 142 13.75 -12.00 1.14
N ALA A 143 13.45 -10.79 0.66
CA ALA A 143 13.36 -10.47 -0.76
C ALA A 143 14.51 -9.54 -1.21
N ASP A 144 15.46 -10.07 -1.99
CA ASP A 144 16.56 -9.29 -2.59
C ASP A 144 16.56 -9.41 -4.13
N PRO A 145 16.29 -8.32 -4.88
CA PRO A 145 16.24 -8.34 -6.34
C PRO A 145 17.64 -8.29 -7.00
N THR A 146 18.73 -8.23 -6.23
CA THR A 146 20.09 -8.06 -6.75
C THR A 146 20.45 -9.08 -7.83
N MET A 147 20.14 -10.37 -7.62
CA MET A 147 20.46 -11.42 -8.59
C MET A 147 19.65 -11.29 -9.89
N ALA A 148 18.37 -10.91 -9.78
CA ALA A 148 17.52 -10.66 -10.94
C ALA A 148 18.03 -9.45 -11.74
N LEU A 149 18.47 -8.40 -11.05
CA LEU A 149 19.05 -7.22 -11.68
C LEU A 149 20.38 -7.52 -12.37
N LEU A 150 21.27 -8.30 -11.74
CA LEU A 150 22.55 -8.70 -12.34
C LEU A 150 22.34 -9.47 -13.65
N LYS A 151 21.41 -10.43 -13.64
CA LYS A 151 21.04 -11.18 -14.84
C LYS A 151 20.45 -10.25 -15.91
N PHE A 152 19.54 -9.36 -15.53
CA PHE A 152 18.94 -8.41 -16.45
C PHE A 152 19.97 -7.46 -17.08
N ALA A 153 20.92 -6.96 -16.29
CA ALA A 153 22.02 -6.13 -16.79
C ALA A 153 22.90 -6.90 -17.78
N GLN A 154 23.19 -8.17 -17.51
CA GLN A 154 23.90 -9.05 -18.43
C GLN A 154 23.14 -9.22 -19.74
N ASP A 155 21.85 -9.53 -19.68
CA ASP A 155 20.98 -9.71 -20.84
C ASP A 155 20.86 -8.43 -21.69
N LYS A 156 20.94 -7.24 -21.07
CA LYS A 156 20.97 -5.92 -21.74
C LYS A 156 22.37 -5.51 -22.22
N GLY A 157 23.42 -6.31 -22.01
CA GLY A 157 24.79 -6.02 -22.46
C GLY A 157 25.59 -5.09 -21.53
N PHE A 158 25.13 -4.91 -20.29
CA PHE A 158 25.79 -4.13 -19.24
C PHE A 158 26.46 -5.01 -18.17
N GLY A 159 26.50 -6.32 -18.33
CA GLY A 159 27.16 -7.23 -17.40
C GLY A 159 28.68 -7.04 -17.30
N GLY A 160 29.31 -7.78 -16.38
CA GLY A 160 30.76 -7.76 -16.17
C GLY A 160 31.25 -6.39 -15.69
N ALA A 161 32.29 -5.84 -16.33
CA ALA A 161 32.89 -4.58 -15.91
C ALA A 161 31.99 -3.34 -16.07
N ARG A 162 30.88 -3.45 -16.82
CA ARG A 162 29.91 -2.37 -17.05
C ARG A 162 28.76 -2.34 -16.03
N PHE A 163 28.78 -3.23 -15.04
CA PHE A 163 27.87 -3.21 -13.90
C PHE A 163 28.69 -3.28 -12.62
N GLN A 164 28.60 -2.27 -11.79
CA GLN A 164 29.30 -2.20 -10.51
C GLN A 164 28.30 -2.18 -9.37
N SER A 165 28.59 -2.88 -8.27
CA SER A 165 27.74 -2.90 -7.09
C SER A 165 28.55 -2.61 -5.83
N ILE A 166 27.95 -1.88 -4.90
CA ILE A 166 28.53 -1.58 -3.60
C ILE A 166 27.46 -1.60 -2.52
N SER A 167 27.71 -2.32 -1.42
CA SER A 167 26.86 -2.23 -0.24
C SER A 167 27.25 -1.01 0.59
N LEU A 168 26.30 -0.11 0.80
CA LEU A 168 26.48 1.08 1.60
C LEU A 168 26.51 0.72 3.09
N GLY A 169 27.51 1.28 3.76
CA GLY A 169 27.77 1.16 5.18
C GLY A 169 28.70 2.29 5.61
N GLN A 170 29.21 2.24 6.84
CA GLN A 170 30.09 3.27 7.35
C GLN A 170 31.34 3.43 6.45
N GLY A 171 31.59 4.66 5.99
CA GLY A 171 32.76 5.00 5.17
C GLY A 171 32.68 4.66 3.67
N GLN A 172 31.59 4.05 3.18
CA GLN A 172 31.46 3.66 1.77
C GLN A 172 30.98 4.79 0.84
N GLY A 173 30.40 5.86 1.41
CA GLY A 173 29.84 6.98 0.64
C GLY A 173 30.79 7.61 -0.39
N PRO A 174 32.03 7.98 -0.02
CA PRO A 174 32.99 8.54 -0.98
C PRO A 174 33.38 7.57 -2.12
N ILE A 175 33.37 6.27 -1.86
CA ILE A 175 33.65 5.24 -2.88
C ILE A 175 32.47 5.14 -3.84
N ALA A 176 31.24 5.11 -3.30
CA ALA A 176 30.02 5.13 -4.08
C ALA A 176 29.92 6.39 -4.97
N ALA A 177 30.27 7.57 -4.46
CA ALA A 177 30.27 8.81 -5.24
C ALA A 177 31.17 8.73 -6.48
N LYS A 178 32.42 8.26 -6.31
CA LYS A 178 33.36 8.07 -7.43
C LYS A 178 32.88 7.01 -8.44
N MET A 179 32.24 5.97 -7.93
CA MET A 179 31.65 4.90 -8.75
C MET A 179 30.54 5.46 -9.64
N ILE A 180 29.65 6.30 -9.08
CA ILE A 180 28.58 6.97 -9.80
C ILE A 180 29.16 7.92 -10.85
N GLU A 181 30.08 8.81 -10.47
CA GLU A 181 30.70 9.79 -11.37
C GLU A 181 31.34 9.11 -12.60
N ARG A 182 32.08 8.03 -12.37
CA ARG A 182 32.67 7.25 -13.46
C ARG A 182 31.59 6.62 -14.35
N ALA A 183 30.61 5.97 -13.75
CA ALA A 183 29.57 5.28 -14.50
C ALA A 183 28.66 6.22 -15.28
N GLN A 184 28.42 7.41 -14.73
CA GLN A 184 27.69 8.51 -15.36
C GLN A 184 28.37 8.93 -16.67
N ALA A 185 29.70 9.06 -16.68
CA ALA A 185 30.47 9.41 -17.88
C ALA A 185 30.59 8.24 -18.87
N GLU A 186 30.79 7.00 -18.39
CA GLU A 186 30.98 5.81 -19.22
C GLU A 186 29.66 5.19 -19.74
N GLY A 187 28.51 5.60 -19.19
CA GLY A 187 27.22 5.01 -19.50
C GLY A 187 27.07 3.57 -19.01
N SER A 188 27.71 3.23 -17.89
CA SER A 188 27.63 1.94 -17.21
C SER A 188 26.61 1.96 -16.07
N TRP A 189 26.37 0.83 -15.42
CA TRP A 189 25.33 0.71 -14.38
C TRP A 189 25.96 0.57 -12.99
N VAL A 190 25.32 1.20 -12.00
CA VAL A 190 25.73 1.12 -10.60
C VAL A 190 24.57 0.64 -9.74
N LEU A 191 24.82 -0.32 -8.85
CA LEU A 191 23.91 -0.76 -7.81
C LEU A 191 24.44 -0.37 -6.42
N LEU A 192 23.71 0.52 -5.74
CA LEU A 192 23.93 0.84 -4.34
C LEU A 192 23.03 -0.05 -3.47
N GLN A 193 23.62 -0.96 -2.71
CA GLN A 193 22.85 -1.85 -1.85
C GLN A 193 22.74 -1.29 -0.44
N ASN A 194 21.67 -1.63 0.26
CA ASN A 194 21.47 -1.34 1.68
C ASN A 194 21.55 0.14 2.06
N CYS A 195 20.96 1.02 1.26
CA CYS A 195 21.05 2.48 1.43
C CYS A 195 20.57 2.95 2.82
N HIS A 196 19.55 2.30 3.39
CA HIS A 196 19.09 2.51 4.78
C HIS A 196 20.20 2.44 5.85
N LEU A 197 21.33 1.77 5.61
CA LEU A 197 22.45 1.68 6.55
C LEU A 197 23.36 2.92 6.52
N ALA A 198 23.27 3.75 5.48
CA ALA A 198 24.13 4.91 5.26
C ALA A 198 23.36 6.24 5.35
N VAL A 199 22.54 6.38 6.39
CA VAL A 199 21.65 7.54 6.61
C VAL A 199 22.37 8.89 6.47
N SER A 200 23.56 9.02 7.04
CA SER A 200 24.34 10.27 7.01
C SER A 200 24.83 10.66 5.60
N TRP A 201 24.85 9.73 4.66
CA TRP A 201 25.29 9.97 3.28
C TRP A 201 24.14 10.20 2.31
N MET A 202 22.89 9.91 2.69
CA MET A 202 21.72 10.05 1.81
C MET A 202 21.56 11.47 1.25
N THR A 203 21.81 12.50 2.08
CA THR A 203 21.77 13.90 1.61
C THR A 203 22.83 14.21 0.55
N ASN A 204 24.00 13.56 0.61
CA ASN A 204 25.02 13.72 -0.43
C ASN A 204 24.65 12.94 -1.69
N MET A 205 24.05 11.76 -1.54
CA MET A 205 23.54 10.98 -2.66
C MET A 205 22.44 11.74 -3.42
N GLU A 206 21.51 12.38 -2.72
CA GLU A 206 20.48 13.26 -3.30
C GLU A 206 21.10 14.36 -4.16
N LYS A 207 22.11 15.07 -3.63
CA LYS A 207 22.84 16.11 -4.39
C LYS A 207 23.53 15.56 -5.64
N ILE A 208 24.05 14.34 -5.59
CA ILE A 208 24.63 13.68 -6.77
C ILE A 208 23.54 13.44 -7.81
N CYS A 209 22.39 12.88 -7.42
CA CYS A 209 21.27 12.65 -8.33
C CYS A 209 20.73 13.94 -8.94
N GLU A 210 20.59 15.02 -8.15
CA GLU A 210 20.16 16.34 -8.63
C GLU A 210 21.15 16.98 -9.61
N SER A 211 22.42 16.58 -9.57
CA SER A 211 23.44 17.08 -10.49
C SER A 211 23.40 16.45 -11.88
N PHE A 212 22.59 15.40 -12.08
CA PHE A 212 22.46 14.75 -13.38
C PHE A 212 21.74 15.66 -14.38
N THR A 213 22.39 15.88 -15.52
CA THR A 213 21.85 16.63 -16.66
C THR A 213 22.05 15.84 -17.94
N VAL A 214 21.33 16.22 -19.00
CA VAL A 214 21.46 15.61 -20.32
C VAL A 214 22.88 15.76 -20.88
N ASP A 215 23.59 16.83 -20.50
CA ASP A 215 24.92 17.13 -21.02
C ASP A 215 26.04 16.37 -20.29
N ASN A 216 25.83 16.00 -19.02
CA ASN A 216 26.85 15.34 -18.20
C ASN A 216 26.57 13.85 -17.96
N THR A 217 25.43 13.32 -18.41
CA THR A 217 25.00 11.94 -18.12
C THR A 217 24.83 11.15 -19.40
N ALA A 218 25.59 10.06 -19.54
CA ALA A 218 25.48 9.19 -20.70
C ALA A 218 24.06 8.55 -20.78
N PRO A 219 23.43 8.47 -21.96
CA PRO A 219 22.05 7.98 -22.10
C PRO A 219 21.82 6.54 -21.60
N THR A 220 22.88 5.72 -21.59
CA THR A 220 22.82 4.33 -21.15
C THR A 220 23.09 4.14 -19.67
N PHE A 221 23.53 5.19 -18.95
CA PHE A 221 23.75 5.14 -17.51
C PHE A 221 22.47 4.77 -16.78
N ARG A 222 22.60 3.94 -15.74
CA ARG A 222 21.52 3.65 -14.79
C ARG A 222 22.06 3.53 -13.38
N LEU A 223 21.41 4.22 -12.46
CA LEU A 223 21.65 4.10 -11.03
C LEU A 223 20.52 3.29 -10.38
N TRP A 224 20.90 2.20 -9.73
CA TRP A 224 20.01 1.28 -9.03
C TRP A 224 20.29 1.35 -7.53
N LEU A 225 19.25 1.30 -6.71
CA LEU A 225 19.35 1.36 -5.26
C LEU A 225 18.57 0.21 -4.64
N THR A 226 19.03 -0.31 -3.51
CA THR A 226 18.22 -1.17 -2.62
C THR A 226 18.17 -0.59 -1.22
N SER A 227 17.00 -0.62 -0.60
CA SER A 227 16.83 -0.14 0.77
C SER A 227 15.62 -0.76 1.44
N TYR A 228 15.69 -1.05 2.74
CA TYR A 228 14.47 -1.18 3.54
C TYR A 228 13.79 0.19 3.67
N PRO A 229 12.47 0.22 3.93
CA PRO A 229 11.76 1.45 4.26
C PRO A 229 12.40 2.14 5.47
N SER A 230 12.77 3.41 5.31
CA SER A 230 13.22 4.26 6.41
C SER A 230 12.76 5.71 6.19
N PRO A 231 12.53 6.49 7.27
CA PRO A 231 12.16 7.90 7.15
C PRO A 231 13.19 8.74 6.39
N SER A 232 14.46 8.36 6.46
CA SER A 232 15.59 9.04 5.82
C SER A 232 15.70 8.82 4.32
N VAL A 233 15.13 7.75 3.78
CA VAL A 233 15.19 7.44 2.34
C VAL A 233 14.05 8.13 1.57
N GLY A 234 13.03 8.64 2.27
CA GLY A 234 11.90 9.37 1.67
C GLY A 234 12.23 10.76 1.10
N SER A 235 13.38 11.36 1.45
CA SER A 235 13.82 12.67 0.94
C SER A 235 14.26 12.62 -0.53
N CYS A 236 14.73 11.46 -1.00
CA CYS A 236 15.18 11.23 -2.38
C CYS A 236 14.02 11.04 -3.40
N SER A 237 12.78 11.30 -2.95
CA SER A 237 11.52 10.98 -3.63
C SER A 237 11.17 11.90 -4.80
N SER A 238 11.75 13.10 -4.89
CA SER A 238 11.44 14.07 -5.95
C SER A 238 12.10 13.75 -7.30
N THR A 239 13.16 12.94 -7.31
CA THR A 239 13.99 12.68 -8.52
C THR A 239 14.12 11.20 -8.91
N SER A 240 13.58 10.27 -8.10
CA SER A 240 13.76 8.82 -8.29
C SER A 240 12.44 8.09 -8.63
N THR A 241 12.54 7.03 -9.44
CA THR A 241 11.41 6.13 -9.75
C THR A 241 11.41 4.92 -8.81
N TRP A 242 10.29 4.70 -8.13
CA TRP A 242 10.15 3.65 -7.11
C TRP A 242 9.83 2.29 -7.70
N ILE A 243 10.55 1.25 -7.24
CA ILE A 243 10.30 -0.15 -7.51
C ILE A 243 10.10 -0.87 -6.17
N SER A 244 8.89 -1.33 -5.84
CA SER A 244 8.64 -1.98 -4.54
C SER A 244 8.33 -3.47 -4.68
N PRO A 245 9.15 -4.35 -4.07
CA PRO A 245 8.72 -5.65 -3.59
C PRO A 245 7.91 -5.48 -2.28
N LEU A 246 6.58 -5.51 -2.37
CA LEU A 246 5.59 -5.48 -1.29
C LEU A 246 5.99 -6.35 -0.09
N GLU A 247 6.13 -5.70 1.06
CA GLU A 247 5.54 -6.03 2.37
C GLU A 247 6.10 -5.07 3.43
N THR A 248 5.52 -3.87 3.53
CA THR A 248 5.66 -3.07 4.74
C THR A 248 4.34 -2.38 5.02
N ARG A 249 3.55 -3.00 5.91
CA ARG A 249 2.44 -2.32 6.56
C ARG A 249 3.04 -1.16 7.36
N LEU A 250 2.47 0.04 7.19
CA LEU A 250 2.71 1.24 8.00
C LEU A 250 4.05 1.95 7.73
N ALA A 251 4.14 2.68 6.63
CA ALA A 251 5.00 3.86 6.54
C ALA A 251 4.10 5.09 6.37
N SER A 252 3.70 5.63 7.53
CA SER A 252 3.20 6.99 7.84
C SER A 252 2.75 7.87 6.68
N ASP A 253 1.43 8.09 6.64
CA ASP A 253 0.67 9.28 6.23
C ASP A 253 1.29 10.23 5.18
N TRP A 254 0.52 10.45 4.10
CA TRP A 254 0.71 11.41 2.99
C TRP A 254 1.47 10.92 1.74
N PHE A 255 1.05 9.78 1.17
CA PHE A 255 1.46 9.35 -0.18
C PHE A 255 0.41 9.70 -1.24
N VAL A 256 0.63 10.79 -1.97
CA VAL A 256 -0.10 11.11 -3.21
C VAL A 256 0.86 10.95 -4.38
N HIS A 257 0.45 10.10 -5.33
CA HIS A 257 1.06 9.72 -6.62
C HIS A 257 2.10 8.57 -6.64
N LEU A 258 1.60 7.44 -7.16
CA LEU A 258 2.28 6.31 -7.83
C LEU A 258 3.16 5.39 -6.97
N VAL A 259 2.55 4.34 -6.42
CA VAL A 259 3.26 3.17 -5.84
C VAL A 259 2.80 1.91 -6.57
N LEU A 260 3.69 1.33 -7.38
CA LEU A 260 3.54 -0.02 -7.92
C LEU A 260 3.92 -1.04 -6.83
N LYS A 261 2.94 -1.86 -6.47
CA LYS A 261 3.01 -2.91 -5.46
C LYS A 261 3.38 -4.25 -6.16
N THR A 262 4.39 -5.02 -5.72
CA THR A 262 4.53 -6.46 -6.10
C THR A 262 4.99 -7.39 -4.95
N GLN A 263 4.31 -8.50 -4.65
CA GLN A 263 4.79 -9.57 -3.75
C GLN A 263 5.78 -10.52 -4.47
N LEU A 264 6.85 -10.95 -3.80
CA LEU A 264 7.70 -12.08 -4.20
C LEU A 264 7.17 -13.35 -3.50
N GLN A 265 6.94 -14.42 -4.28
CA GLN A 265 6.75 -15.78 -3.79
C GLN A 265 8.09 -16.45 -3.48
#